data_AF-A0A497LXN5-F1
#
_entry.id   AF-A0A497LXN5-F1
#
_cell.length_a   1.000
_cell.length_b   1.000
_cell.length_c   1.000
_cell.angle_alpha   90.00
_cell.angle_beta   90.00
_cell.angle_gamma   90.00
#
_symmetry.space_group_name_H-M   'P 1'
#
loop_
_entity.id
_entity.type
_entity.pdbx_description
1 polymer ?
#
loop_
_entity_poly.entity_id
_entity_poly.type
_entity_poly.pdbx_seq_one_letter_code
_entity_poly.pdbx_strand_id
1 'polypeptide(L)'
;RILRWALYPAFFATFFALSQIQYSLILPVITVFKAVDAALIMLLFINTTPYPQIFSILSRVSKTLGNIAFLTYRFFFIFIEQADKRFTTLKVRGGLAGGLKRTIRNISHFIGSLFITFIDISQDTYYAMRVRGYNGIISCRPGGWMRVNIHDFTPVSMFLCFLIIAIFYWLYGGSGVFP
;
A
#
# COMPACT_ATOMS: atom_id res chain seq x y z
N ARG A 1 16.79 5.79 4.30
CA ARG A 1 16.12 5.20 3.09
C ARG A 1 14.88 6.00 2.69
N ILE A 2 14.00 6.37 3.64
CA ILE A 2 12.81 7.20 3.45
C ILE A 2 13.08 8.52 2.71
N LEU A 3 14.14 9.25 3.11
CA LEU A 3 14.53 10.52 2.47
C LEU A 3 14.83 10.38 0.96
N ARG A 4 15.38 9.24 0.53
CA ARG A 4 15.71 9.01 -0.89
C ARG A 4 14.47 8.81 -1.76
N TRP A 5 13.36 8.36 -1.16
CA TRP A 5 12.11 8.11 -1.85
C TRP A 5 11.22 9.37 -1.88
N ALA A 6 11.32 10.23 -0.86
CA ALA A 6 10.67 11.54 -0.81
C ALA A 6 11.24 12.55 -1.83
N LEU A 7 12.47 12.33 -2.32
CA LEU A 7 13.07 13.14 -3.38
C LEU A 7 12.32 13.07 -4.71
N TYR A 8 11.58 11.98 -4.97
CA TYR A 8 10.84 11.79 -6.22
C TYR A 8 9.68 12.80 -6.40
N PRO A 9 8.73 12.91 -5.45
CA PRO A 9 7.67 13.92 -5.54
C PRO A 9 8.21 15.35 -5.43
N ALA A 10 9.30 15.59 -4.68
CA ALA A 10 9.95 16.90 -4.66
C ALA A 10 10.46 17.30 -6.06
N PHE A 11 11.11 16.38 -6.78
CA PHE A 11 11.59 16.61 -8.14
C PHE A 11 10.45 16.93 -9.12
N PHE A 12 9.35 16.18 -9.07
CA PHE A 12 8.16 16.45 -9.90
C PHE A 12 7.49 17.78 -9.54
N ALA A 13 7.43 18.11 -8.25
CA ALA A 13 6.83 19.36 -7.80
C ALA A 13 7.65 20.59 -8.21
N THR A 14 8.98 20.50 -8.29
CA THR A 14 9.82 21.58 -8.83
C THR A 14 9.51 21.88 -10.29
N PHE A 15 9.25 20.86 -11.12
CA PHE A 15 8.85 21.04 -12.52
C PHE A 15 7.48 21.74 -12.62
N PHE A 16 6.55 21.37 -11.73
CA PHE A 16 5.22 21.99 -11.65
C PHE A 16 5.27 23.44 -11.10
N ALA A 17 6.22 23.73 -10.21
CA ALA A 17 6.48 25.05 -9.67
C ALA A 17 7.04 26.01 -10.73
N LEU A 18 7.99 25.55 -11.57
CA LEU A 18 8.54 26.33 -12.67
C LEU A 18 7.46 26.75 -13.70
N SER A 19 6.47 25.88 -13.93
CA SER A 19 5.34 26.18 -14.82
C SER A 19 4.37 27.25 -14.28
N GLN A 20 4.35 27.50 -12.96
CA GLN A 20 3.39 28.41 -12.30
C GLN A 20 3.95 29.79 -11.98
N ILE A 21 5.23 30.04 -12.29
CA ILE A 21 5.91 31.33 -12.08
C ILE A 21 5.18 32.50 -12.74
N GLN A 22 4.38 32.24 -13.79
CA GLN A 22 3.66 33.28 -14.54
C GLN A 22 2.45 33.87 -13.80
N TYR A 23 1.91 33.21 -12.76
CA TYR A 23 0.68 33.66 -12.09
C TYR A 23 0.92 34.31 -10.72
N SER A 24 1.80 33.74 -9.88
CA SER A 24 2.16 34.30 -8.56
C SER A 24 3.35 33.54 -7.97
N LEU A 25 4.20 34.22 -7.19
CA LEU A 25 5.39 33.63 -6.56
C LEU A 25 5.06 32.70 -5.36
N ILE A 26 3.87 32.80 -4.78
CA ILE A 26 3.49 32.08 -3.54
C ILE A 26 2.91 30.68 -3.83
N LEU A 27 2.14 30.53 -4.91
CA LEU A 27 1.54 29.27 -5.34
C LEU A 27 2.55 28.12 -5.60
N PRO A 28 3.69 28.34 -6.28
CA PRO A 28 4.67 27.28 -6.53
C PRO A 28 5.30 26.74 -5.23
N VAL A 29 5.53 27.61 -4.24
CA VAL A 29 6.10 27.18 -2.94
C VAL A 29 5.12 26.30 -2.18
N ILE A 30 3.84 26.69 -2.12
CA ILE A 30 2.79 25.93 -1.43
C ILE A 30 2.58 24.56 -2.09
N THR A 31 2.61 24.50 -3.43
CA THR A 31 2.43 23.23 -4.15
C THR A 31 3.56 22.25 -3.89
N VAL A 32 4.82 22.73 -3.85
CA VAL A 32 5.98 21.88 -3.47
C VAL A 32 5.85 21.39 -2.04
N PHE A 33 5.53 22.26 -1.09
CA PHE A 33 5.38 21.88 0.31
C PHE A 33 4.27 20.84 0.51
N LYS A 34 3.09 21.05 -0.08
CA LYS A 34 1.98 20.08 -0.02
C LYS A 34 2.34 18.74 -0.64
N ALA A 35 3.07 18.73 -1.76
CA ALA A 35 3.49 17.49 -2.41
C ALA A 35 4.49 16.70 -1.55
N VAL A 36 5.47 17.39 -0.96
CA VAL A 36 6.46 16.79 -0.07
C VAL A 36 5.80 16.28 1.21
N ASP A 37 4.94 17.08 1.84
CA ASP A 37 4.22 16.70 3.06
C ASP A 37 3.33 15.47 2.82
N ALA A 38 2.53 15.47 1.75
CA ALA A 38 1.67 14.35 1.40
C ALA A 38 2.48 13.06 1.17
N ALA A 39 3.62 13.18 0.47
CA ALA A 39 4.51 12.05 0.25
C ALA A 39 5.12 11.54 1.56
N LEU A 40 5.56 12.44 2.44
CA LEU A 40 6.19 12.09 3.71
C LEU A 40 5.19 11.41 4.66
N ILE A 41 3.94 11.90 4.71
CA ILE A 41 2.84 11.29 5.46
C ILE A 41 2.56 9.88 4.94
N MET A 42 2.41 9.71 3.62
CA MET A 42 2.16 8.39 3.00
C MET A 42 3.30 7.40 3.31
N LEU A 43 4.55 7.88 3.24
CA LEU A 43 5.74 7.05 3.47
C LEU A 43 5.94 6.71 4.95
N LEU A 44 5.59 7.62 5.85
CA LEU A 44 5.51 7.30 7.28
C LEU A 44 4.46 6.21 7.51
N PHE A 45 3.26 6.41 6.97
CA PHE A 45 2.13 5.49 7.15
C PHE A 45 2.46 4.06 6.67
N ILE A 46 3.07 3.91 5.49
CA ILE A 46 3.41 2.58 4.95
C ILE A 46 4.50 1.87 5.76
N ASN A 47 5.38 2.61 6.45
CA ASN A 47 6.47 2.03 7.24
C ASN A 47 6.08 1.75 8.69
N THR A 48 5.26 2.60 9.31
CA THR A 48 4.94 2.48 10.75
C THR A 48 3.77 1.53 11.01
N THR A 49 2.81 1.42 10.10
CA THR A 49 1.65 0.53 10.25
C THR A 49 1.73 -0.69 9.33
N PRO A 50 1.86 -1.92 9.87
CA PRO A 50 1.86 -3.12 9.05
C PRO A 50 0.48 -3.31 8.37
N TYR A 51 0.48 -3.57 7.06
CA TYR A 51 -0.72 -3.78 6.22
C TYR A 51 -1.83 -4.65 6.84
N PRO A 52 -1.53 -5.75 7.57
CA PRO A 52 -2.54 -6.55 8.26
C PRO A 52 -3.40 -5.77 9.27
N GLN A 53 -2.88 -4.70 9.87
CA GLN A 53 -3.64 -3.85 10.81
C GLN A 53 -4.74 -3.05 10.10
N ILE A 54 -4.52 -2.61 8.86
CA ILE A 54 -5.52 -1.90 8.07
C ILE A 54 -6.72 -2.81 7.78
N PHE A 55 -6.47 -4.11 7.53
CA PHE A 55 -7.52 -5.08 7.26
C PHE A 55 -8.41 -5.38 8.48
N SER A 56 -7.90 -5.19 9.70
CA SER A 56 -8.72 -5.30 10.92
C SER A 56 -9.81 -4.22 10.96
N ILE A 57 -9.51 -3.01 10.48
CA ILE A 57 -10.48 -1.92 10.36
C ILE A 57 -11.51 -2.26 9.29
N LEU A 58 -11.07 -2.81 8.16
CA LEU A 58 -11.96 -3.25 7.08
C LEU A 58 -12.91 -4.39 7.51
N SER A 59 -12.45 -5.27 8.40
CA SER A 59 -13.26 -6.35 8.97
C SER A 59 -14.45 -5.85 9.81
N ARG A 60 -14.40 -4.61 10.31
CA ARG A 60 -15.53 -3.96 10.99
C ARG A 60 -16.66 -3.58 10.04
N VAL A 61 -16.36 -3.30 8.78
CA VAL A 61 -17.36 -2.97 7.75
C VAL A 61 -18.01 -4.24 7.22
N SER A 62 -17.20 -5.26 6.91
CA SER A 62 -17.70 -6.59 6.54
C SER A 62 -16.68 -7.67 6.89
N LYS A 63 -17.14 -8.67 7.64
CA LYS A 63 -16.34 -9.83 8.04
C LYS A 63 -15.78 -10.58 6.82
N THR A 64 -16.55 -10.63 5.73
CA THR A 64 -16.17 -11.31 4.49
C THR A 64 -15.04 -10.58 3.78
N LEU A 65 -15.09 -9.25 3.68
CA LEU A 65 -14.03 -8.46 3.05
C LEU A 65 -12.71 -8.55 3.81
N GLY A 66 -12.75 -8.51 5.15
CA GLY A 66 -11.55 -8.68 5.98
C GLY A 66 -10.87 -10.03 5.76
N ASN A 67 -11.67 -11.10 5.63
CA ASN A 67 -11.17 -12.45 5.38
C ASN A 67 -10.53 -12.59 3.99
N ILE A 68 -11.17 -12.04 2.96
CA ILE A 68 -10.64 -12.03 1.60
C ILE A 68 -9.32 -11.26 1.57
N ALA A 69 -9.27 -10.05 2.15
CA ALA A 69 -8.05 -9.24 2.19
C ALA A 69 -6.88 -9.96 2.88
N PHE A 70 -7.14 -10.62 4.01
CA PHE A 70 -6.12 -11.40 4.73
C PHE A 70 -5.60 -12.59 3.91
N LEU A 71 -6.49 -13.35 3.29
CA LEU A 71 -6.11 -14.46 2.42
C LEU A 71 -5.33 -13.96 1.20
N THR A 72 -5.78 -12.90 0.54
CA THR A 72 -5.07 -12.29 -0.59
C THR A 72 -3.67 -11.86 -0.19
N TYR A 73 -3.51 -11.20 0.96
CA TYR A 73 -2.19 -10.82 1.47
C TYR A 73 -1.28 -12.05 1.67
N ARG A 74 -1.78 -13.10 2.34
CA ARG A 74 -1.00 -14.32 2.54
C ARG A 74 -0.63 -14.99 1.21
N PHE A 75 -1.58 -15.12 0.30
CA PHE A 75 -1.35 -15.71 -1.02
C PHE A 75 -0.42 -14.87 -1.88
N PHE A 76 -0.38 -13.54 -1.70
CA PHE A 76 0.55 -12.67 -2.41
C PHE A 76 2.02 -13.01 -2.11
N PHE A 77 2.37 -13.23 -0.84
CA PHE A 77 3.74 -13.67 -0.49
C PHE A 77 4.06 -15.05 -1.04
N ILE A 78 3.12 -16.00 -0.90
CA ILE A 78 3.29 -17.35 -1.45
C ILE A 78 3.48 -17.30 -2.97
N PHE A 79 2.69 -16.48 -3.66
CA PHE A 79 2.77 -16.29 -5.10
C PHE A 79 4.14 -15.75 -5.52
N ILE A 80 4.65 -14.72 -4.83
CA ILE A 80 5.98 -14.15 -5.10
C ILE A 80 7.07 -15.21 -4.90
N GLU A 81 7.03 -15.97 -3.81
CA GLU A 81 8.03 -17.00 -3.52
C GLU A 81 8.02 -18.10 -4.59
N GLN A 82 6.83 -18.55 -5.01
CA GLN A 82 6.68 -19.54 -6.07
C GLN A 82 7.12 -19.00 -7.43
N ALA A 83 6.85 -17.72 -7.70
CA ALA A 83 7.32 -17.04 -8.90
C ALA A 83 8.84 -16.97 -8.95
N ASP A 84 9.48 -16.58 -7.85
CA ASP A 84 10.94 -16.46 -7.75
C ASP A 84 11.64 -17.83 -7.90
N LYS A 85 11.13 -18.87 -7.23
CA LYS A 85 11.62 -20.25 -7.38
C LYS A 85 11.57 -20.74 -8.83
N ARG A 86 10.49 -20.41 -9.55
CA ARG A 86 10.34 -20.81 -10.96
C ARG A 86 11.17 -19.93 -11.89
N PHE A 87 11.30 -18.64 -11.57
CA PHE A 87 12.12 -17.71 -12.32
C PHE A 87 13.61 -18.09 -12.25
N THR A 88 14.12 -18.45 -11.08
CA THR A 88 15.49 -18.94 -10.90
C THR A 88 15.74 -20.24 -11.69
N THR A 89 14.79 -21.18 -11.67
CA THR A 89 14.86 -22.41 -12.47
C THR A 89 14.92 -22.13 -13.97
N LEU A 90 14.13 -21.17 -14.47
CA LEU A 90 14.17 -20.75 -15.87
C LEU A 90 15.49 -20.08 -16.26
N LYS A 91 16.06 -19.31 -15.34
CA LYS A 91 17.37 -18.67 -15.53
C LYS A 91 18.48 -19.72 -15.66
N VAL A 92 18.49 -20.75 -14.80
CA VAL A 92 19.48 -21.85 -14.86
C VAL A 92 19.35 -22.66 -16.15
N ARG A 93 18.12 -22.89 -16.64
CA ARG A 93 17.87 -23.61 -17.91
C ARG A 93 18.24 -22.82 -19.17
N GLY A 94 18.83 -21.62 -19.03
CA GLY A 94 19.16 -20.77 -20.17
C GLY A 94 17.92 -20.24 -20.91
N GLY A 95 16.74 -20.23 -20.27
CA GLY A 95 15.48 -19.81 -20.89
C GLY A 95 15.45 -18.35 -21.35
N LEU A 96 16.39 -17.52 -20.92
CA LEU A 96 16.54 -16.13 -21.37
C LEU A 96 17.67 -15.95 -22.40
N ALA A 97 18.44 -16.98 -22.70
CA ALA A 97 19.51 -16.95 -23.70
C ALA A 97 18.93 -17.40 -25.06
N GLY A 98 18.45 -16.45 -25.87
CA GLY A 98 17.96 -16.79 -27.21
C GLY A 98 17.11 -15.74 -27.90
N GLY A 99 17.45 -14.46 -27.83
CA GLY A 99 16.74 -13.39 -28.54
C GLY A 99 15.31 -13.11 -28.06
N LEU A 100 14.79 -11.93 -28.43
CA LEU A 100 13.54 -11.39 -27.88
C LEU A 100 12.32 -12.32 -28.07
N LYS A 101 12.20 -12.97 -29.24
CA LYS A 101 11.07 -13.87 -29.55
C LYS A 101 11.05 -15.13 -28.67
N ARG A 102 12.20 -15.73 -28.40
CA ARG A 102 12.29 -16.95 -27.56
C ARG A 102 12.07 -16.61 -26.09
N THR A 103 12.60 -15.46 -25.64
CA THR A 103 12.38 -14.95 -24.29
C THR A 103 10.90 -14.73 -24.01
N ILE A 104 10.16 -14.07 -24.92
CA ILE A 104 8.71 -13.87 -24.79
C ILE A 104 7.98 -15.21 -24.70
N ARG A 105 8.29 -16.17 -25.59
CA ARG A 105 7.66 -17.50 -25.57
C ARG A 105 7.92 -18.23 -24.24
N ASN A 106 9.14 -18.19 -23.74
CA ASN A 106 9.51 -18.84 -22.49
C ASN A 106 8.84 -18.18 -21.28
N ILE A 107 8.66 -16.85 -21.31
CA ILE A 107 7.89 -16.11 -20.29
C ILE A 107 6.41 -16.49 -20.35
N SER A 108 5.82 -16.68 -21.54
CA SER A 108 4.44 -17.16 -21.64
C SER A 108 4.26 -18.56 -21.06
N HIS A 109 5.21 -19.48 -21.31
CA HIS A 109 5.17 -20.81 -20.70
C HIS A 109 5.34 -20.76 -19.18
N PHE A 110 6.23 -19.89 -18.68
CA PHE A 110 6.39 -19.61 -17.26
C PHE A 110 5.09 -19.15 -16.61
N ILE A 111 4.46 -18.13 -17.19
CA ILE A 111 3.25 -17.52 -16.61
C ILE A 111 2.09 -18.53 -16.61
N GLY A 112 1.94 -19.31 -17.70
CA GLY A 112 0.89 -20.32 -17.80
C GLY A 112 1.08 -21.43 -16.78
N SER A 113 2.30 -21.97 -16.67
CA SER A 113 2.61 -23.00 -15.67
C SER A 113 2.40 -22.48 -14.24
N LEU A 114 2.82 -21.24 -13.97
CA LEU A 114 2.66 -20.60 -12.66
C LEU A 114 1.19 -20.44 -12.29
N PHE A 115 0.35 -20.01 -13.23
CA PHE A 115 -1.07 -19.83 -13.01
C PHE A 115 -1.78 -21.13 -12.67
N ILE A 116 -1.50 -22.22 -13.40
CA ILE A 116 -2.09 -23.54 -13.14
C ILE A 116 -1.75 -24.00 -11.71
N THR A 117 -0.47 -23.90 -11.33
CA THR A 117 -0.05 -24.29 -9.98
C THR A 117 -0.64 -23.42 -8.88
N PHE A 118 -0.86 -22.13 -9.14
CA PHE A 118 -1.53 -21.28 -8.17
C PHE A 118 -2.99 -21.69 -7.96
N ILE A 119 -3.69 -22.14 -9.01
CA ILE A 119 -5.02 -22.73 -8.90
C ILE A 119 -4.98 -23.97 -8.01
N ASP A 120 -4.05 -24.90 -8.24
CA ASP A 120 -3.90 -26.11 -7.42
C ASP A 120 -3.68 -25.76 -5.94
N ILE A 121 -2.75 -24.83 -5.65
CA ILE A 121 -2.48 -24.35 -4.29
C ILE A 121 -3.75 -23.74 -3.65
N SER A 122 -4.52 -22.98 -4.41
CA SER A 122 -5.76 -22.37 -3.92
C SER A 122 -6.82 -23.43 -3.58
N GLN A 123 -6.90 -24.51 -4.35
CA GLN A 123 -7.82 -25.62 -4.10
C GLN A 123 -7.39 -26.44 -2.89
N ASP A 124 -6.10 -26.80 -2.80
CA ASP A 124 -5.55 -27.57 -1.68
C ASP A 124 -5.73 -26.82 -0.35
N THR A 125 -5.46 -25.52 -0.35
CA THR A 125 -5.69 -24.68 0.83
C THR A 125 -7.17 -24.56 1.18
N TYR A 126 -8.06 -24.48 0.19
CA TYR A 126 -9.50 -24.50 0.42
C TYR A 126 -9.97 -25.84 1.03
N TYR A 127 -9.52 -26.98 0.50
CA TYR A 127 -9.85 -28.29 1.05
C TYR A 127 -9.32 -28.46 2.48
N ALA A 128 -8.08 -28.04 2.74
CA ALA A 128 -7.50 -28.05 4.07
C ALA A 128 -8.29 -27.17 5.07
N MET A 129 -8.83 -26.04 4.61
CA MET A 129 -9.73 -25.22 5.43
C MET A 129 -11.06 -25.93 5.69
N ARG A 130 -11.67 -26.55 4.68
CA ARG A 130 -12.94 -27.29 4.83
C ARG A 130 -12.84 -28.43 5.84
N VAL A 131 -11.76 -29.23 5.81
CA VAL A 131 -11.55 -30.33 6.77
C VAL A 131 -11.46 -29.82 8.22
N ARG A 132 -10.98 -28.60 8.43
CA ARG A 132 -10.90 -27.94 9.74
C ARG A 132 -12.22 -27.30 10.19
N GLY A 133 -13.32 -27.51 9.47
CA GLY A 133 -14.64 -26.95 9.81
C GLY A 133 -14.89 -25.54 9.28
N TYR A 134 -14.26 -25.16 8.16
CA TYR A 134 -14.47 -23.85 7.56
C TYR A 134 -15.89 -23.72 6.97
N ASN A 135 -16.74 -22.91 7.62
CA ASN A 135 -18.12 -22.61 7.21
C ASN A 135 -18.24 -21.30 6.40
N GLY A 136 -17.21 -20.93 5.63
CA GLY A 136 -17.23 -19.71 4.80
C GLY A 136 -16.88 -18.41 5.55
N ILE A 137 -16.63 -18.49 6.85
CA ILE A 137 -16.20 -17.36 7.68
C ILE A 137 -14.91 -17.77 8.40
N ILE A 138 -13.81 -17.08 8.13
CA ILE A 138 -12.60 -17.22 8.91
C ILE A 138 -12.86 -16.43 10.18
N SER A 139 -13.13 -17.12 11.29
CA SER A 139 -13.18 -16.47 12.60
C SER A 139 -11.74 -16.17 13.03
N CYS A 140 -11.15 -15.14 12.44
CA CYS A 140 -9.92 -14.57 12.95
C CYS A 140 -10.26 -14.00 14.34
N ARG A 141 -9.87 -14.70 15.40
CA ARG A 141 -9.79 -14.05 16.72
C ARG A 141 -8.92 -12.82 16.51
N PRO A 142 -9.41 -11.60 16.77
CA PRO A 142 -8.56 -10.43 16.65
C PRO A 142 -7.35 -10.66 17.54
N GLY A 143 -6.16 -10.66 16.93
CA GLY A 143 -4.92 -10.78 17.70
C GLY A 143 -4.88 -9.71 18.77
N GLY A 144 -4.22 -9.99 19.91
CA GLY A 144 -4.13 -9.07 21.05
C GLY A 144 -3.58 -7.67 20.74
N TRP A 145 -3.11 -7.45 19.51
CA TRP A 145 -2.68 -6.18 18.93
C TRP A 145 -3.84 -5.21 18.66
N MET A 146 -5.10 -5.67 18.70
CA MET A 146 -6.30 -4.83 18.65
C MET A 146 -6.76 -4.36 20.04
N ARG A 147 -5.87 -4.40 21.04
CA ARG A 147 -6.08 -3.66 22.27
C ARG A 147 -5.66 -2.24 22.00
N VAL A 148 -6.64 -1.37 21.80
CA VAL A 148 -6.46 0.09 21.74
C VAL A 148 -5.63 0.47 22.96
N ASN A 149 -4.39 0.89 22.72
CA ASN A 149 -3.49 1.28 23.79
C ASN A 149 -3.71 2.77 24.06
N ILE A 150 -3.57 3.20 25.32
CA ILE A 150 -3.73 4.61 25.72
C ILE A 150 -2.78 5.53 24.93
N HIS A 151 -1.69 4.96 24.43
CA HIS A 151 -0.72 5.64 23.57
C HIS A 151 -1.18 5.88 22.12
N ASP A 152 -2.30 5.29 21.65
CA ASP A 152 -2.91 5.60 20.35
C ASP A 152 -3.74 6.88 20.38
N PHE A 153 -4.16 7.35 21.57
CA PHE A 153 -4.96 8.56 21.70
C PHE A 153 -4.11 9.84 21.59
N THR A 154 -2.82 9.77 21.90
CA THR A 154 -1.92 10.92 21.88
C THR A 154 -1.73 11.52 20.48
N PRO A 155 -1.48 10.76 19.39
CA PRO A 155 -1.40 11.34 18.05
C PRO A 155 -2.76 11.87 17.55
N VAL A 156 -3.86 11.20 17.91
CA VAL A 156 -5.22 11.64 17.52
C VAL A 156 -5.55 12.97 18.18
N SER A 157 -5.25 13.13 19.46
CA SER A 157 -5.47 14.39 20.20
C SER A 157 -4.63 15.54 19.66
N MET A 158 -3.35 15.30 19.32
CA MET A 158 -2.49 16.33 18.72
C MET A 158 -3.01 16.77 17.34
N PHE A 159 -3.46 15.84 16.51
CA PHE A 159 -4.02 16.15 15.19
C PHE A 159 -5.31 16.95 15.28
N LEU A 160 -6.22 16.56 16.18
CA LEU A 160 -7.50 17.25 16.40
C LEU A 160 -7.29 18.68 16.91
N CYS A 161 -6.31 18.88 17.80
CA CYS A 161 -5.91 20.20 18.27
C CYS A 161 -5.39 21.09 17.13
N PHE A 162 -4.49 20.57 16.28
CA PHE A 162 -3.99 21.29 15.11
C PHE A 162 -5.12 21.67 14.13
N LEU A 163 -6.07 20.77 13.91
CA LEU A 163 -7.22 21.02 13.02
C LEU A 163 -8.12 22.13 13.58
N ILE A 164 -8.43 22.09 14.89
CA ILE A 164 -9.23 23.12 15.56
C ILE A 164 -8.54 24.48 15.46
N ILE A 165 -7.22 24.52 15.70
CA ILE A 165 -6.42 25.74 15.57
C ILE A 165 -6.47 26.26 14.13
N ALA A 166 -6.29 25.40 13.13
CA ALA A 166 -6.35 25.79 11.72
C ALA A 166 -7.75 26.30 11.30
N ILE A 167 -8.83 25.67 11.78
CA ILE A 167 -10.20 26.14 11.57
C ILE A 167 -10.41 27.50 12.23
N PHE A 168 -9.92 27.69 13.46
CA PHE A 168 -10.03 28.95 14.17
C PHE A 168 -9.29 30.08 13.44
N TYR A 169 -8.07 29.82 12.94
CA TYR A 169 -7.33 30.74 12.09
C TYR A 169 -8.06 31.04 10.77
N TRP A 170 -8.71 30.04 10.16
CA TRP A 170 -9.49 30.27 8.94
C TRP A 170 -10.75 31.10 9.22
N LEU A 171 -11.42 30.87 10.35
CA LEU A 171 -12.66 31.56 10.73
C LEU A 171 -12.41 33.00 11.20
N TYR A 172 -11.30 33.27 11.89
CA TYR A 172 -10.88 34.62 12.32
C TYR A 172 -10.04 35.36 11.27
N GLY A 173 -9.36 34.64 10.37
CA GLY A 173 -8.56 35.20 9.28
C GLY A 173 -9.32 35.40 7.96
N GLY A 174 -10.55 34.90 7.86
CA GLY A 174 -11.41 34.98 6.67
C GLY A 174 -11.94 36.38 6.32
N SER A 175 -11.52 37.44 7.03
CA SER A 175 -11.96 38.82 6.79
C SER A 175 -10.85 39.75 6.29
N GLY A 176 -9.83 39.29 5.55
CA GLY A 176 -8.80 40.25 5.14
C GLY A 176 -7.69 39.92 4.15
N VAL A 177 -7.69 38.85 3.34
CA VAL A 177 -6.64 38.70 2.32
C VAL A 177 -7.13 38.01 1.04
N PHE A 178 -7.97 38.71 0.27
CA PHE A 178 -8.10 38.55 -1.19
C PHE A 178 -8.40 39.91 -1.81
N PRO A 179 -7.43 40.55 -2.48
CA PRO A 179 -7.66 41.22 -3.75
C PRO A 179 -7.19 40.35 -4.92
#